data_AF-A0AAW1CQS1-F1
#
_entry.id   AF-A0AAW1CQS1-F1
#
_cell.length_a   1.000
_cell.length_b   1.000
_cell.length_c   1.000
_cell.angle_alpha   90.00
_cell.angle_beta   90.00
_cell.angle_gamma   90.00
#
_symmetry.space_group_name_H-M   'P 1'
#
loop_
_entity.id
_entity.type
_entity.pdbx_description
1 polymer ?
#
loop_
_entity_poly.entity_id
_entity_poly.type
_entity_poly.pdbx_seq_one_letter_code
_entity_poly.pdbx_strand_id
1 'polypeptide(L)'
;MKFLTSMLFGIILLVAIAEAIVCPRDYCSRVTCPNLEETCKENIVPHSSFCGCCPTCVTYIEPNGFCLNLQIKIQVTTPLGYMRRRCAPGYSCVNNRCQQDKFL
;
A
#
# COMPACT_ATOMS: atom_id res chain seq x y z
N MET A 1 -37.64 10.20 29.59
CA MET A 1 -36.38 10.85 29.12
C MET A 1 -35.13 9.98 29.25
N LYS A 2 -35.04 9.01 30.19
CA LYS A 2 -33.87 8.11 30.36
C LYS A 2 -33.60 7.14 29.20
N PHE A 3 -34.64 6.67 28.50
CA PHE A 3 -34.49 5.76 27.36
C PHE A 3 -33.92 6.47 26.12
N LEU A 4 -34.28 7.74 25.91
CA LEU A 4 -33.80 8.54 24.77
C LEU A 4 -32.29 8.79 24.88
N THR A 5 -31.80 9.09 26.09
CA THR A 5 -30.37 9.29 26.37
C THR A 5 -29.55 8.01 26.21
N SER A 6 -30.10 6.85 26.57
CA SER A 6 -29.41 5.56 26.40
C SER A 6 -29.32 5.13 24.93
N MET A 7 -30.34 5.47 24.12
CA MET A 7 -30.33 5.19 22.69
C MET A 7 -29.34 6.09 21.93
N LEU A 8 -29.22 7.37 22.32
CA LEU A 8 -28.24 8.30 21.73
C LEU A 8 -26.78 7.87 22.00
N PHE A 9 -26.49 7.38 23.22
CA PHE A 9 -25.15 6.88 23.55
C PHE A 9 -24.76 5.63 22.74
N GLY A 10 -25.73 4.78 22.38
CA GLY A 10 -25.48 3.59 21.55
C GLY A 10 -25.14 3.90 20.10
N ILE A 11 -25.71 4.97 19.53
CA ILE A 11 -25.49 5.36 18.12
C ILE A 11 -24.10 5.97 17.92
N ILE A 12 -23.59 6.74 18.89
CA ILE A 12 -22.26 7.36 18.81
C ILE A 12 -21.14 6.29 18.78
N LEU A 13 -21.36 5.12 19.39
CA LEU A 13 -20.39 4.01 19.37
C LEU A 13 -20.33 3.25 18.03
N LEU A 14 -21.31 3.42 17.14
CA LEU A 14 -21.45 2.66 15.89
C LEU A 14 -20.86 3.34 14.66
N VAL A 15 -20.19 4.50 14.82
CA VAL A 15 -19.44 5.12 13.72
C VAL A 15 -18.18 4.30 13.47
N ALA A 16 -18.33 3.21 12.73
CA ALA A 16 -17.23 2.47 12.16
C ALA A 16 -16.47 3.41 11.21
N ILE A 17 -15.24 3.73 11.56
CA ILE A 17 -14.32 4.50 10.74
C ILE A 17 -14.01 3.72 9.45
N ALA A 18 -14.77 4.00 8.40
CA ALA A 18 -14.42 3.64 7.04
C ALA A 18 -13.30 4.59 6.58
N GLU A 19 -12.08 4.35 7.05
CA GLU A 19 -10.90 5.12 6.63
C GLU A 19 -10.53 4.71 5.19
N ALA A 20 -11.08 5.41 4.21
CA ALA A 20 -10.51 5.41 2.87
C ALA A 20 -9.30 6.36 2.90
N ILE A 21 -8.09 5.80 2.96
CA ILE A 21 -6.86 6.59 2.85
C ILE A 21 -6.76 7.09 1.40
N VAL A 22 -7.20 8.33 1.16
CA VAL A 22 -7.15 8.99 -0.15
C VAL A 22 -5.93 9.91 -0.20
N CYS A 23 -5.20 9.84 -1.31
CA CYS A 23 -4.07 10.72 -1.59
C CYS A 23 -4.55 12.11 -2.05
N PRO A 24 -4.18 13.20 -1.35
CA PRO A 24 -4.44 14.55 -1.84
C PRO A 24 -3.79 14.81 -3.21
N ARG A 25 -4.40 15.66 -4.03
CA ARG A 25 -3.92 15.94 -5.40
C ARG A 25 -2.50 16.50 -5.44
N ASP A 26 -2.12 17.27 -4.42
CA ASP A 26 -0.82 17.94 -4.29
C ASP A 26 0.16 17.16 -3.40
N TYR A 27 -0.18 15.93 -3.00
CA TYR A 27 0.67 15.11 -2.14
C TYR A 27 2.06 14.90 -2.73
N CYS A 28 2.16 14.57 -4.02
CA CYS A 28 3.47 14.35 -4.67
C CYS A 28 4.33 15.61 -4.76
N SER A 29 3.74 16.81 -4.74
CA SER A 29 4.48 18.07 -4.74
C SER A 29 5.15 18.36 -3.40
N ARG A 30 4.72 17.69 -2.31
CA ARG A 30 5.25 17.86 -0.95
C ARG A 30 6.19 16.74 -0.52
N VAL A 31 6.31 15.67 -1.31
CA VAL A 31 7.12 14.50 -0.99
C VAL A 31 8.48 14.60 -1.68
N THR A 32 9.55 14.48 -0.90
CA THR A 32 10.91 14.35 -1.43
C THR A 32 11.20 12.88 -1.72
N CYS A 33 11.50 12.55 -2.97
CA CYS A 33 11.83 11.18 -3.36
C CYS A 33 13.31 10.85 -3.12
N PRO A 34 13.64 9.62 -2.67
CA PRO A 34 15.02 9.19 -2.53
C PRO A 34 15.67 8.98 -3.91
N ASN A 35 16.98 9.24 -4.00
CA ASN A 35 17.77 8.78 -5.14
C ASN A 35 18.11 7.30 -4.94
N LEU A 36 17.59 6.45 -5.83
CA LEU A 36 17.74 5.00 -5.76
C LEU A 36 18.83 4.44 -6.68
N GLU A 37 19.45 5.27 -7.53
CA GLU A 37 20.41 4.80 -8.54
C GLU A 37 21.65 4.14 -7.92
N GLU A 38 22.13 4.65 -6.79
CA GLU A 38 23.30 4.11 -6.10
C GLU A 38 22.96 3.01 -5.08
N THR A 39 21.70 2.94 -4.63
CA THR A 39 21.29 2.12 -3.47
C THR A 39 20.48 0.88 -3.87
N CYS A 40 19.79 0.93 -5.01
CA CYS A 40 18.98 -0.18 -5.50
C CYS A 40 19.84 -1.16 -6.31
N LYS A 41 19.99 -2.39 -5.80
CA LYS A 41 20.73 -3.47 -6.49
C LYS A 41 19.87 -4.29 -7.45
N GLU A 42 18.57 -4.07 -7.43
CA GLU A 42 17.59 -4.87 -8.16
C GLU A 42 16.82 -4.00 -9.16
N ASN A 43 15.49 -3.90 -9.01
CA ASN A 43 14.63 -3.29 -10.00
C ASN A 43 14.03 -2.01 -9.43
N ILE A 44 14.26 -0.90 -10.12
CA ILE A 44 13.61 0.37 -9.80
C ILE A 44 12.27 0.40 -10.53
N VAL A 45 11.18 0.55 -9.76
CA VAL A 45 9.84 0.71 -10.33
C VAL A 45 9.37 2.15 -10.12
N PRO A 46 9.06 2.90 -11.18
CA PRO A 46 8.55 4.25 -11.06
C PRO A 46 7.16 4.27 -10.41
N HIS A 47 6.80 5.37 -9.75
CA HIS A 47 5.46 5.61 -9.21
C HIS A 47 4.88 4.46 -8.36
N SER A 48 5.74 3.80 -7.56
CA SER A 48 5.39 2.58 -6.83
C SER A 48 5.37 2.76 -5.32
N SER A 49 5.71 3.96 -4.84
CA SER A 49 5.55 4.36 -3.44
C SER A 49 4.07 4.47 -3.06
N PHE A 50 3.83 4.71 -1.76
CA PHE A 50 2.52 5.20 -1.32
C PHE A 50 2.11 6.43 -2.15
N CYS A 51 0.84 6.47 -2.59
CA CYS A 51 0.30 7.48 -3.51
C CYS A 51 0.96 7.60 -4.89
N GLY A 52 1.87 6.67 -5.26
CA GLY A 52 2.49 6.65 -6.58
C GLY A 52 3.42 7.82 -6.90
N CYS A 53 3.95 8.52 -5.89
CA CYS A 53 4.79 9.70 -6.13
C CYS A 53 6.24 9.36 -6.45
N CYS A 54 6.82 8.40 -5.74
CA CYS A 54 8.25 8.11 -5.81
C CYS A 54 8.53 6.74 -6.42
N PRO A 55 9.70 6.58 -7.03
CA PRO A 55 10.21 5.26 -7.36
C PRO A 55 10.49 4.46 -6.09
N THR A 56 10.40 3.14 -6.18
CA THR A 56 10.84 2.22 -5.12
C THR A 56 11.70 1.12 -5.71
N CYS A 57 12.62 0.59 -4.90
CA CYS A 57 13.41 -0.58 -5.24
C CYS A 57 12.62 -1.83 -4.88
N VAL A 58 12.45 -2.73 -5.84
CA VAL A 58 11.64 -3.93 -5.67
C VAL A 58 12.41 -5.19 -6.03
N THR A 59 12.05 -6.27 -5.32
CA THR A 59 12.41 -7.64 -5.65
C THR A 59 11.21 -8.33 -6.28
N TYR A 60 11.39 -8.89 -7.47
CA TYR A 60 10.31 -9.61 -8.13
C TYR A 60 10.13 -11.02 -7.55
N ILE A 61 8.88 -11.38 -7.29
CA ILE A 61 8.45 -12.71 -6.91
C ILE A 61 8.07 -13.45 -8.19
N GLU A 62 8.63 -14.63 -8.37
CA GLU A 62 8.34 -15.52 -9.50
C GLU A 62 6.86 -15.94 -9.56
N PRO A 63 6.37 -16.39 -10.73
CA PRO A 63 5.03 -16.95 -10.87
C PRO A 63 4.73 -18.02 -9.80
N ASN A 64 3.51 -18.01 -9.24
CA ASN A 64 3.05 -18.84 -8.12
C ASN A 64 3.80 -18.67 -6.79
N GLY A 65 4.82 -17.81 -6.73
CA GLY A 65 5.53 -17.46 -5.51
C GLY A 65 4.60 -16.79 -4.49
N PHE A 66 4.95 -16.95 -3.21
CA PHE A 66 4.16 -16.41 -2.11
C PHE A 66 4.27 -14.88 -2.04
N CYS A 67 3.13 -14.20 -1.96
CA CYS A 67 3.03 -12.76 -1.84
C CYS A 67 2.05 -12.37 -0.73
N LEU A 68 2.31 -11.24 -0.07
CA LEU A 68 1.45 -10.67 0.96
C LEU A 68 0.86 -9.38 0.43
N ASN A 69 -0.45 -9.34 0.21
CA ASN A 69 -1.16 -8.13 -0.22
C ASN A 69 -1.40 -7.21 0.98
N LEU A 70 -0.32 -6.72 1.58
CA LEU A 70 -0.34 -5.77 2.69
C LEU A 70 -0.46 -4.35 2.12
N GLN A 71 -1.60 -4.03 1.52
CA GLN A 71 -1.81 -2.72 0.90
C GLN A 71 -1.83 -1.53 1.88
N ILE A 72 -1.85 -1.74 3.21
CA ILE A 72 -2.28 -0.64 4.11
C ILE A 72 -1.43 -0.36 5.36
N LYS A 73 -0.62 -1.26 5.95
CA LYS A 73 -0.20 -1.03 7.37
C LYS A 73 1.27 -0.78 7.72
N ILE A 74 2.24 -0.91 6.81
CA ILE A 74 3.67 -0.91 7.23
C ILE A 74 4.53 -0.03 6.32
N GLN A 75 4.10 1.21 6.08
CA GLN A 75 4.90 2.18 5.30
C GLN A 75 5.29 3.44 6.05
N VAL A 76 4.79 3.62 7.27
CA VAL A 76 4.95 4.89 7.99
C VAL A 76 6.13 4.85 8.98
N THR A 77 6.71 3.69 9.30
CA THR A 77 7.56 3.57 10.51
C THR A 77 8.98 3.05 10.36
N THR A 78 9.47 2.65 9.18
CA THR A 78 10.84 2.08 9.06
C THR A 78 11.74 2.81 8.05
N PRO A 79 12.83 3.47 8.50
CA PRO A 79 13.74 4.25 7.66
C PRO A 79 14.88 3.43 7.03
N LEU A 80 14.76 2.10 6.93
CA LEU A 80 15.84 1.23 6.41
C LEU A 80 15.34 0.46 5.17
N GLY A 81 15.93 0.76 4.02
CA GLY A 81 15.99 -0.11 2.82
C GLY A 81 14.70 -0.83 2.48
N TYR A 82 13.71 -0.09 1.97
CA TYR A 82 12.38 -0.59 1.62
C TYR A 82 12.42 -1.46 0.34
N MET A 83 13.01 -2.66 0.42
CA MET A 83 12.87 -3.69 -0.60
C MET A 83 11.41 -4.14 -0.63
N ARG A 84 10.61 -3.59 -1.55
CA ARG A 84 9.25 -4.11 -1.77
C ARG A 84 9.35 -5.42 -2.53
N ARG A 85 8.76 -6.49 -1.99
CA ARG A 85 8.51 -7.68 -2.80
C ARG A 85 7.24 -7.46 -3.63
N ARG A 86 7.35 -7.59 -4.95
CA ARG A 86 6.23 -7.45 -5.90
C ARG A 86 6.20 -8.66 -6.81
N CYS A 87 5.03 -9.09 -7.26
CA CYS A 87 4.96 -10.09 -8.32
C CYS A 87 5.66 -9.58 -9.59
N ALA A 88 6.23 -10.51 -10.37
CA ALA A 88 6.81 -10.21 -11.68
C ALA A 88 5.81 -9.46 -12.59
N PRO A 89 6.28 -8.68 -13.58
CA PRO A 89 5.41 -7.98 -14.52
C PRO A 89 4.39 -8.93 -15.18
N GLY A 90 3.12 -8.50 -15.23
CA GLY A 90 2.00 -9.31 -15.73
C GLY A 90 1.36 -10.27 -14.71
N TYR A 91 1.81 -10.23 -13.46
CA TYR A 91 1.26 -11.01 -12.36
C TYR A 91 0.78 -10.11 -11.22
N SER A 92 -0.36 -10.48 -10.63
CA SER A 92 -0.92 -9.87 -9.43
C SER A 92 -0.93 -10.83 -8.25
N CYS A 93 -0.90 -10.28 -7.04
CA CYS A 93 -0.99 -11.05 -5.81
C CYS A 93 -2.45 -11.46 -5.54
N VAL A 94 -2.81 -12.69 -5.91
CA VAL A 94 -4.14 -13.28 -5.75
C VAL A 94 -4.04 -14.51 -4.86
N ASN A 95 -4.86 -14.59 -3.80
CA ASN A 95 -4.82 -15.69 -2.84
C ASN A 95 -3.41 -15.97 -2.27
N ASN A 96 -2.69 -14.88 -1.95
CA ASN A 96 -1.30 -14.91 -1.48
C ASN A 96 -0.29 -15.55 -2.46
N ARG A 97 -0.62 -15.61 -3.75
CA ARG A 97 0.28 -16.10 -4.80
C ARG A 97 0.32 -15.16 -5.99
N CYS A 98 1.47 -15.09 -6.65
CA CYS A 98 1.59 -14.35 -7.90
C CYS A 98 0.92 -15.11 -9.05
N GLN A 99 -0.24 -14.63 -9.49
CA GLN A 99 -1.02 -15.22 -10.57
C GLN A 99 -1.12 -14.25 -11.74
N GLN A 100 -1.19 -14.78 -12.96
CA GLN A 100 -1.23 -13.96 -14.17
C GLN A 100 -2.52 -13.13 -14.20
N ASP A 101 -2.42 -11.85 -14.53
CA ASP A 101 -3.57 -10.99 -14.72
C ASP A 101 -4.39 -11.51 -15.91
N LYS A 102 -5.55 -12.12 -15.65
CA LYS A 102 -6.45 -12.64 -16.70
C LYS A 102 -7.25 -11.55 -17.42
N PHE A 103 -6.80 -10.31 -17.39
CA PHE A 103 -7.49 -9.14 -17.96
C PHE A 103 -6.74 -8.54 -19.16
N LEU A 104 -6.26 -9.40 -20.07
CA LEU A 104 -5.90 -9.01 -21.43
C LEU A 104 -6.71 -9.85 -22.43
#